data_AF-A0A532B9V5-F1
#
_entry.id   AF-A0A532B9V5-F1
#
_cell.length_a   1.000
_cell.length_b   1.000
_cell.length_c   1.000
_cell.angle_alpha   90.00
_cell.angle_beta   90.00
_cell.angle_gamma   90.00
#
_symmetry.space_group_name_H-M   'P 1'
#
loop_
_entity.id
_entity.type
_entity.pdbx_description
1 polymer ?
#
loop_
_entity_poly.entity_id
_entity_poly.type
_entity_poly.pdbx_seq_one_letter_code
_entity_poly.pdbx_strand_id
1 'polypeptide(L)' 'MSIINKAAAIGGGVIGAGWVARLLLNGIDVSIFDPDPE' A
#
# COMPACT_ATOMS: atom_id res chain seq x y z
N MET A 1 4.97 4.65 22.02
CA MET A 1 4.00 4.48 20.93
C MET A 1 4.77 3.91 19.74
N SER A 2 4.41 2.74 19.23
CA SER A 2 5.05 2.21 18.02
C SER A 2 4.51 2.94 16.80
N ILE A 3 5.39 3.43 15.93
CA ILE A 3 5.03 4.10 14.69
C ILE A 3 5.01 3.05 13.59
N ILE A 4 3.88 2.94 12.88
CA ILE A 4 3.81 2.12 11.66
C ILE A 4 4.62 2.83 10.58
N ASN A 5 5.66 2.17 10.06
CA ASN A 5 6.50 2.71 8.99
C ASN A 5 6.48 1.85 7.72
N LYS A 6 5.88 0.66 7.78
CA LYS A 6 5.77 -0.28 6.65
C LYS A 6 4.38 -0.90 6.59
N ALA A 7 3.91 -1.13 5.37
CA ALA A 7 2.69 -1.88 5.09
C ALA A 7 2.86 -2.77 3.85
N ALA A 8 2.03 -3.80 3.76
CA ALA A 8 1.88 -4.62 2.56
C ALA A 8 0.45 -4.47 2.04
N ALA A 9 0.29 -4.26 0.74
CA ALA A 9 -0.98 -4.25 0.05
C ALA A 9 -1.10 -5.50 -0.83
N ILE A 10 -2.21 -6.22 -0.71
CA ILE A 10 -2.54 -7.38 -1.55
C ILE A 10 -3.73 -6.97 -2.42
N GLY A 11 -3.48 -6.77 -3.72
CA GLY A 11 -4.39 -6.13 -4.68
C GLY A 11 -4.07 -4.65 -4.90
N GLY A 12 -3.85 -4.28 -6.16
CA GLY A 12 -3.54 -2.96 -6.69
C GLY A 12 -4.71 -2.28 -7.42
N GLY A 13 -5.90 -2.90 -7.44
CA GLY A 13 -7.11 -2.29 -8.01
C GLY A 13 -7.50 -0.96 -7.34
N VAL A 14 -8.52 -0.27 -7.87
CA VAL A 14 -8.88 1.13 -7.53
C VAL A 14 -8.80 1.48 -6.03
N ILE A 15 -9.40 0.64 -5.17
CA ILE A 15 -9.39 0.85 -3.72
C ILE A 15 -8.00 0.61 -3.13
N GLY A 16 -7.32 -0.45 -3.55
CA GLY A 16 -5.96 -0.78 -3.13
C GLY A 16 -4.97 0.34 -3.47
N ALA A 17 -5.00 0.84 -4.71
CA ALA A 17 -4.18 1.96 -5.16
C ALA A 17 -4.43 3.24 -4.33
N GLY A 18 -5.69 3.54 -3.99
CA GLY A 18 -6.03 4.68 -3.13
C GLY A 18 -5.43 4.57 -1.73
N TRP A 19 -5.42 3.37 -1.14
CA TRP A 19 -4.79 3.12 0.16
C TRP A 19 -3.27 3.18 0.09
N VAL A 20 -2.65 2.57 -0.92
CA VAL A 20 -1.21 2.66 -1.17
C VAL A 20 -0.79 4.13 -1.27
N ALA A 21 -1.47 4.93 -2.08
CA ALA A 21 -1.18 6.35 -2.23
C ALA A 21 -1.32 7.11 -0.90
N ARG A 22 -2.36 6.81 -0.11
CA ARG A 22 -2.56 7.42 1.21
C ARG A 22 -1.43 7.07 2.18
N LEU A 23 -0.97 5.82 2.20
CA LEU A 23 0.09 5.35 3.08
C LEU A 23 1.43 5.97 2.70
N LEU A 24 1.77 5.97 1.40
CA LEU A 24 2.96 6.63 0.88
C LEU A 24 2.97 8.13 1.20
N LEU A 25 1.83 8.82 1.05
CA LEU A 25 1.68 10.23 1.42
C LEU A 25 1.98 10.50 2.91
N ASN A 26 1.74 9.51 3.78
CA ASN A 26 2.04 9.59 5.21
C ASN A 26 3.43 9.04 5.58
N GLY A 27 4.30 8.80 4.59
CA GLY A 27 5.67 8.33 4.81
C GLY A 27 5.78 6.86 5.22
N ILE A 28 4.75 6.07 4.96
CA ILE A 28 4.76 4.62 5.18
C ILE A 28 5.24 3.95 3.90
N ASP A 29 6.29 3.15 3.99
CA ASP A 29 6.80 2.34 2.88
C ASP A 29 5.84 1.17 2.60
N VAL A 30 5.44 0.98 1.34
CA VAL A 30 4.41 0.01 0.96
C VAL A 30 4.93 -0.91 -0.13
N SER A 31 4.90 -2.21 0.16
CA SER A 31 5.06 -3.26 -0.85
C SER A 31 3.70 -3.71 -1.35
N ILE A 32 3.57 -3.90 -2.66
CA ILE A 32 2.30 -4.31 -3.29
C ILE A 32 2.51 -5.66 -3.97
N PHE A 33 1.52 -6.55 -3.83
CA PHE A 33 1.39 -7.75 -4.62
C PHE A 33 0.00 -7.78 -5.26
N ASP A 34 -0.06 -7.89 -6.59
CA ASP A 34 -1.28 -8.18 -7.33
C ASP A 34 -1.01 -9.41 -8.22
N PRO A 35 -1.80 -10.49 -8.14
CA PRO A 35 -1.68 -11.61 -9.06
C PRO A 35 -2.25 -11.29 -10.46
N ASP A 36 -3.02 -10.20 -10.61
CA ASP A 36 -3.42 -9.71 -11.93
C ASP A 36 -2.16 -9.31 -12.72
N PRO A 37 -1.94 -9.87 -13.93
CA PRO A 37 -0.77 -9.54 -14.74
C PRO A 37 -0.77 -8.12 -15.32
N GLU A 38 -1.91 -7.40 -15.24
CA GLU A 38 -2.03 -5.98 -15.61
C GLU A 38 -1.61 -5.04 -14.48
#